data_AF-A0A931I907-F1
#
_entry.id   AF-A0A931I907-F1
#
_cell.length_a   1.000
_cell.length_b   1.000
_cell.length_c   1.000
_cell.angle_alpha   90.00
_cell.angle_beta   90.00
_cell.angle_gamma   90.00
#
_symmetry.space_group_name_H-M   'P 1'
#
loop_
_entity.id
_entity.type
_entity.pdbx_description
1 polymer ?
#
loop_
_entity_poly.entity_id
_entity_poly.type
_entity_poly.pdbx_seq_one_letter_code
_entity_poly.pdbx_strand_id
1 'polypeptide(L)' 'MSDTKKRSVLARVSATQWLAVGLTILAVLFVIENRAKVSIEILLIDITAPMWLILLVMFAIGWAVGVLTRRRARA' A
#
# COMPACT_ATOMS: atom_id res chain seq x y z
N MET A 1 -15.67 31.75 33.41
CA MET A 1 -15.78 30.35 32.93
C MET A 1 -15.14 30.31 31.54
N SER A 2 -13.85 30.00 31.44
CA SER A 2 -13.09 30.06 30.18
C SER A 2 -13.29 28.77 29.37
N ASP A 3 -14.31 28.76 28.51
CA ASP A 3 -14.53 27.70 27.53
C ASP A 3 -13.37 27.66 26.54
N THR A 4 -12.42 26.77 26.80
CA THR A 4 -11.27 26.54 25.94
C THR A 4 -11.77 25.71 24.77
N LYS A 5 -12.11 26.39 23.67
CA LYS A 5 -12.44 25.78 22.39
C LYS A 5 -11.25 24.93 21.93
N LYS A 6 -11.24 23.65 22.30
CA LYS A 6 -10.36 22.63 21.70
C LYS A 6 -10.74 22.56 20.23
N ARG A 7 -10.15 23.45 19.43
CA ARG A 7 -10.31 23.50 17.98
C ARG A 7 -9.72 22.19 17.48
N SER A 8 -10.60 21.22 17.23
CA SER A 8 -10.23 19.84 16.95
C SER A 8 -9.19 19.80 15.84
N VAL A 9 -7.97 19.40 16.18
CA VAL A 9 -6.86 19.20 15.23
C VAL A 9 -7.26 18.25 14.10
N LEU A 10 -8.21 17.34 14.38
CA LEU A 10 -8.80 16.38 13.45
C LEU A 10 -9.68 17.05 12.38
N ALA A 11 -10.27 18.22 12.66
CA ALA A 11 -11.12 18.95 11.72
C ALA A 11 -10.33 19.73 10.65
N ARG A 12 -8.99 19.76 10.75
CA ARG A 12 -8.10 20.37 9.74
C ARG A 12 -7.55 19.35 8.73
N VAL A 13 -7.81 18.06 8.94
CA VAL A 13 -7.28 16.98 8.12
C VAL A 13 -8.21 16.76 6.93
N SER A 14 -7.68 16.85 5.71
CA SER A 14 -8.47 16.64 4.50
C SER A 14 -8.92 15.18 4.36
N ALA A 15 -9.99 14.93 3.61
CA ALA A 15 -10.47 13.57 3.34
C ALA A 15 -9.36 12.68 2.74
N THR A 16 -8.49 13.25 1.90
CA THR A 16 -7.33 12.56 1.33
C THR A 16 -6.31 12.14 2.40
N GLN A 17 -6.07 12.98 3.41
CA GLN A 17 -5.16 12.64 4.51
C GLN A 17 -5.74 11.52 5.39
N TRP A 18 -7.05 11.55 5.67
CA TRP A 18 -7.73 10.45 6.36
C TRP A 18 -7.65 9.14 5.58
N LEU A 19 -7.85 9.20 4.27
CA LEU A 19 -7.71 8.05 3.39
C LEU A 19 -6.28 7.51 3.37
N ALA A 20 -5.26 8.39 3.34
CA ALA A 20 -3.86 8.00 3.41
C ALA A 20 -3.53 7.29 4.74
N VAL A 21 -4.03 7.80 5.87
CA VAL A 21 -3.87 7.16 7.18
C VAL A 21 -4.54 5.78 7.18
N GLY A 22 -5.79 5.69 6.70
CA GLY A 22 -6.52 4.42 6.61
C GLY A 22 -5.79 3.37 5.76
N LEU A 23 -5.31 3.77 4.57
CA LEU A 23 -4.51 2.91 3.70
C LEU A 23 -3.19 2.49 4.34
N THR A 24 -2.55 3.38 5.08
CA THR A 24 -1.29 3.07 5.78
C THR A 24 -1.52 2.00 6.84
N ILE A 25 -2.57 2.15 7.66
CA ILE A 25 -2.94 1.15 8.66
C ILE A 25 -3.25 -0.19 7.99
N LEU A 26 -4.05 -0.16 6.92
CA LEU A 26 -4.40 -1.37 6.16
C LEU A 26 -3.16 -2.06 5.59
N ALA A 27 -2.20 -1.30 5.06
CA ALA A 27 -0.94 -1.84 4.54
C ALA A 27 -0.09 -2.49 5.64
N VAL A 28 -0.01 -1.88 6.82
CA VAL A 28 0.69 -2.45 7.97
C VAL A 28 0.03 -3.77 8.41
N LEU A 29 -1.30 -3.79 8.54
CA LEU A 29 -2.05 -4.99 8.86
C LEU A 29 -1.85 -6.08 7.81
N PHE A 30 -1.93 -5.74 6.53
CA PHE A 30 -1.68 -6.65 5.42
C PHE A 30 -0.30 -7.30 5.54
N VAL A 31 0.75 -6.53 5.82
CA VAL A 31 2.12 -7.06 6.02
C VAL A 31 2.21 -7.96 7.25
N ILE A 32 1.55 -7.62 8.35
CA ILE A 32 1.58 -8.39 9.60
C ILE A 32 0.84 -9.72 9.46
N GLU A 33 -0.37 -9.70 8.91
CA GLU A 33 -1.22 -10.89 8.74
C GLU A 33 -0.64 -11.85 7.69
N ASN A 34 -0.08 -11.32 6.60
CA ASN A 34 0.36 -12.13 5.46
C ASN A 34 1.87 -12.45 5.50
N ARG A 35 2.44 -12.68 6.70
CA ARG A 35 3.83 -13.12 6.88
C ARG A 35 4.07 -14.60 6.60
N ALA A 36 3.00 -15.37 6.42
CA ALA A 36 3.09 -16.77 6.06
C ALA A 36 3.99 -16.96 4.84
N LYS A 37 4.94 -17.88 4.95
CA LYS A 37 5.86 -18.21 3.86
C LYS A 37 5.14 -19.09 2.85
N VAL A 38 5.23 -18.72 1.58
CA VAL A 38 4.72 -19.49 0.45
C VAL A 38 5.91 -19.84 -0.44
N SER A 39 5.99 -21.10 -0.83
CA SER A 39 6.93 -21.57 -1.84
C SER A 39 6.28 -21.44 -3.21
N ILE A 40 6.96 -20.73 -4.11
CA ILE A 40 6.54 -20.56 -5.50
C ILE A 40 7.68 -20.99 -6.42
N GLU A 41 7.34 -21.63 -7.52
CA GLU A 41 8.31 -21.97 -8.55
C GLU A 41 8.34 -20.85 -9.59
N ILE A 42 9.52 -20.25 -9.80
CA ILE A 42 9.76 -19.23 -10.81
C ILE A 42 10.82 -19.75 -11.76
N LEU A 43 10.43 -20.06 -13.00
CA LEU A 43 11.36 -20.45 -14.07
C LEU A 43 12.33 -21.57 -13.65
N LEU A 44 11.84 -22.60 -12.95
CA LEU A 44 12.59 -23.75 -12.41
C LEU A 44 13.35 -23.48 -11.10
N ILE A 45 13.13 -22.33 -10.46
CA ILE A 45 13.74 -21.98 -9.16
C ILE A 45 12.65 -21.93 -8.10
N ASP A 46 12.77 -22.73 -7.04
CA ASP A 46 11.91 -22.62 -5.86
C ASP A 46 12.32 -21.39 -5.05
N ILE A 47 11.37 -20.49 -4.85
CA ILE A 47 11.56 -19.29 -4.05
C ILE A 47 10.52 -19.32 -2.93
N THR A 48 11.03 -19.31 -1.70
CA THR A 48 10.20 -19.22 -0.50
C THR A 48 10.24 -17.80 0.06
N ALA A 49 9.10 -17.12 0.04
CA ALA A 49 8.98 -15.73 0.50
C ALA A 49 7.67 -15.50 1.26
N PRO A 50 7.57 -14.45 2.09
CA PRO A 50 6.30 -14.09 2.70
C PRO A 50 5.32 -13.59 1.62
N MET A 51 4.05 -13.97 1.75
CA MET A 51 3.02 -13.70 0.72
C MET A 51 2.89 -12.21 0.39
N TRP A 52 2.95 -11.32 1.39
CA TRP A 52 2.86 -9.88 1.18
C TRP A 52 3.92 -9.35 0.20
N LEU A 53 5.12 -9.93 0.21
CA LEU A 53 6.23 -9.49 -0.63
C LEU A 53 6.00 -9.87 -2.10
N ILE A 54 5.52 -11.09 -2.34
CA ILE A 54 5.18 -11.57 -3.69
C ILE A 54 4.10 -10.67 -4.30
N LEU A 55 3.04 -10.39 -3.54
CA LEU A 55 1.94 -9.52 -3.99
C LEU A 55 2.42 -8.09 -4.26
N LEU A 56 3.30 -7.55 -3.42
CA LEU A 56 3.90 -6.23 -3.62
C LEU A 56 4.72 -6.16 -4.91
N VAL A 57 5.55 -7.18 -5.19
CA VAL A 57 6.36 -7.25 -6.41
C VAL A 57 5.46 -7.34 -7.65
N MET A 58 4.45 -8.21 -7.63
CA MET A 58 3.50 -8.30 -8.75
C MET A 58 2.76 -6.99 -8.99
N PHE A 59 2.31 -6.32 -7.92
CA PHE A 59 1.71 -5.00 -8.01
C PHE A 59 2.67 -3.98 -8.63
N ALA A 60 3.92 -3.94 -8.19
CA ALA A 60 4.93 -3.02 -8.71
C ALA A 60 5.20 -3.24 -10.21
N ILE A 61 5.25 -4.50 -10.66
CA ILE A 61 5.38 -4.84 -12.09
C ILE A 61 4.18 -4.31 -12.88
N GLY A 62 2.95 -4.62 -12.46
CA GLY A 62 1.74 -4.15 -13.14
C GLY A 62 1.63 -2.62 -13.16
N TRP A 63 1.99 -1.97 -12.05
CA TRP A 63 2.04 -0.52 -11.96
C TRP A 63 3.07 0.09 -12.91
N ALA A 64 4.29 -0.46 -12.96
CA ALA A 64 5.32 -0.01 -13.88
C ALA A 64 4.88 -0.13 -15.33
N VAL A 65 4.29 -1.26 -15.72
CA VAL A 65 3.68 -1.45 -17.06
C VAL A 65 2.61 -0.40 -17.32
N GLY A 66 1.69 -0.18 -16.38
CA GLY A 66 0.63 0.82 -16.52
C GLY A 66 1.16 2.24 -16.68
N VAL A 67 2.19 2.61 -15.93
CA VAL A 67 2.87 3.92 -16.03
C VAL A 67 3.55 4.07 -17.39
N LEU A 68 4.31 3.07 -17.85
CA LEU A 68 4.99 3.10 -19.14
C LEU A 68 4.00 3.21 -20.31
N THR A 69 2.91 2.44 -20.28
CA THR A 69 1.85 2.49 -21.29
C THR A 69 1.14 3.85 -21.31
N ARG A 70 0.82 4.42 -20.14
CA ARG A 70 0.22 5.77 -20.05
C ARG A 70 1.16 6.88 -20.52
N ARG A 71 2.47 6.76 -20.25
CA ARG A 71 3.48 7.70 -20.73
C ARG A 71 3.56 7.68 -22.26
N ARG A 72 3.53 6.49 -22.86
CA ARG A 72 3.54 6.33 -24.32
C ARG A 72 2.27 6.87 -25.00
N ALA A 73 1.12 6.82 -24.34
CA ALA A 73 -0.13 7.36 -24.88
C ALA A 73 -0.23 8.91 -24.83
N ARG A 74 0.67 9.59 -24.11
CA ARG A 74 0.72 11.06 -24.01
C ARG A 74 1.90 11.68 -24.76
N ALA A 75 2.78 10.86 -25.33
CA ALA A 75 3.94 11.26 -26.15
C ALA A 75 3.60 11.05 -27.62
#